data_AF-A0A1S2PRW4-F1
#
_entry.id   AF-A0A1S2PRW4-F1
#
_cell.length_a   1.000
_cell.length_b   1.000
_cell.length_c   1.000
_cell.angle_alpha   90.00
_cell.angle_beta   90.00
_cell.angle_gamma   90.00
#
_symmetry.space_group_name_H-M   'P 1'
#
loop_
_entity.id
_entity.type
_entity.pdbx_description
1 polymer ?
#
loop_
_entity_poly.entity_id
_entity_poly.type
_entity_poly.pdbx_seq_one_letter_code
_entity_poly.pdbx_strand_id
1 'polypeptide(L)'
;MLASASEGVDTQQVPEALCRACVRLLPVTGASVSISGGPIARAIWCATGRVAARLAEAQYTLGEGPCQAALGTAGPVLAADLAEEPDSRRWPVFAHEAVGLGVRAVFSLPLGTDEAAIGTLDMYRDRPGGLSASQLGIALRARDAITLALMNLLPEHGSERVPEDEGASWMRASQAEHSEVYQAMGIVMVQLRADPAEALDRMRARAFVQGRTVTEVARDVVARRSGFRPE
;
A
#
# COMPACT_ATOMS: atom_id res chain seq x y z
N MET A 1 24.02 24.67 24.28
CA MET A 1 22.70 24.82 24.94
C MET A 1 21.59 24.56 23.92
N LEU A 2 21.57 23.36 23.32
CA LEU A 2 20.60 22.88 22.32
C LEU A 2 20.40 21.35 22.51
N ALA A 3 20.27 20.90 23.76
CA ALA A 3 20.19 19.48 24.12
C ALA A 3 18.97 19.18 25.02
N SER A 4 17.88 19.94 24.89
CA SER A 4 16.70 19.77 25.74
C SER A 4 15.40 20.11 25.01
N ALA A 5 15.15 19.44 23.89
CA ALA A 5 13.84 19.49 23.21
C ALA A 5 13.46 18.16 22.55
N SER A 6 13.91 17.03 23.12
CA SER A 6 13.49 15.68 22.70
C SER A 6 12.74 14.94 23.81
N GLU A 7 12.06 15.69 24.69
CA GLU A 7 11.08 15.12 25.61
C GLU A 7 9.72 14.99 24.90
N GLY A 8 9.29 13.76 24.69
CA GLY A 8 7.87 13.43 24.57
C GLY A 8 7.29 13.22 23.17
N VAL A 9 8.09 13.07 22.11
CA VAL A 9 7.54 12.51 20.87
C VAL A 9 7.43 11.01 21.05
N ASP A 10 6.22 10.55 21.35
CA ASP A 10 5.86 9.15 21.27
C ASP A 10 6.23 8.64 19.87
N THR A 11 7.25 7.79 19.83
CA THR A 11 7.79 7.21 18.60
C THR A 11 6.71 6.47 17.80
N GLN A 12 5.65 5.99 18.46
CA GLN A 12 4.49 5.38 17.80
C GLN A 12 3.64 6.40 17.02
N GLN A 13 3.71 7.70 17.32
CA GLN A 13 2.91 8.75 16.68
C GLN A 13 3.64 9.45 15.52
N VAL A 14 4.96 9.30 15.43
CA VAL A 14 5.78 9.88 14.35
C VAL A 14 5.25 9.53 12.95
N PRO A 15 4.90 8.27 12.65
CA PRO A 15 4.45 7.88 11.31
C PRO A 15 3.13 8.58 10.96
N GLU A 16 2.16 8.53 11.87
CA GLU A 16 0.86 9.14 11.68
C GLU A 16 0.95 10.67 11.57
N ALA A 17 1.85 11.30 12.33
CA ALA A 17 2.13 12.72 12.23
C ALA A 17 2.72 13.11 10.86
N LEU A 18 3.63 12.30 10.30
CA LEU A 18 4.22 12.49 8.97
C LEU A 18 3.18 12.27 7.85
N CYS A 19 2.39 11.20 7.94
CA CYS A 19 1.24 10.94 7.08
C CYS A 19 0.28 12.16 7.07
N ARG A 20 -0.11 12.67 8.25
CA ARG A 20 -0.96 13.88 8.37
C ARG A 20 -0.28 15.15 7.85
N ALA A 21 1.04 15.29 8.00
CA ALA A 21 1.77 16.43 7.47
C ALA A 21 1.71 16.48 5.93
N CYS A 22 1.80 15.31 5.26
CA CYS A 22 1.64 15.23 3.81
C CYS A 22 0.27 15.78 3.37
N VAL A 23 -0.81 15.37 4.04
CA VAL A 23 -2.17 15.84 3.74
C VAL A 23 -2.35 17.34 3.99
N ARG A 24 -1.67 17.92 4.98
CA ARG A 24 -1.72 19.37 5.23
C ARG A 24 -0.92 20.20 4.22
N LEU A 25 0.20 19.68 3.72
CA LEU A 25 1.16 20.43 2.90
C LEU A 25 0.95 20.24 1.40
N LEU A 26 0.26 19.18 1.00
CA LEU A 26 0.05 18.82 -0.39
C LEU A 26 -1.46 18.77 -0.69
N PRO A 27 -1.87 19.02 -1.95
CA PRO A 27 -3.27 18.91 -2.35
C PRO A 27 -3.66 17.43 -2.52
N VAL A 28 -3.61 16.67 -1.44
CA VAL A 28 -3.97 15.25 -1.35
C VAL A 28 -4.99 15.08 -0.23
N THR A 29 -5.90 14.14 -0.37
CA THR A 29 -6.97 13.85 0.61
C THR A 29 -6.61 12.72 1.56
N GLY A 30 -5.58 11.95 1.24
CA GLY A 30 -5.05 10.92 2.12
C GLY A 30 -3.59 10.61 1.86
N ALA A 31 -2.94 10.00 2.84
CA ALA A 31 -1.61 9.42 2.71
C ALA A 31 -1.51 8.13 3.51
N SER A 32 -0.62 7.24 3.07
CA SER A 32 -0.25 6.03 3.79
C SER A 32 1.23 5.74 3.64
N VAL A 33 1.81 5.10 4.66
CA VAL A 33 3.15 4.53 4.59
C VAL A 33 3.07 3.03 4.77
N SER A 34 3.75 2.28 3.91
CA SER A 34 3.87 0.83 4.01
C SER A 34 5.34 0.42 4.02
N ILE A 35 5.64 -0.68 4.72
CA ILE A 35 6.98 -1.27 4.80
C ILE A 35 6.91 -2.67 4.21
N SER A 36 7.84 -2.99 3.31
CA SER A 36 8.00 -4.32 2.73
C SER A 36 9.12 -5.07 3.44
N GLY A 37 8.77 -6.15 4.16
CA GLY A 37 9.70 -7.07 4.83
C GLY A 37 10.13 -8.25 3.95
N GLY A 38 10.15 -8.07 2.62
CA GLY A 38 10.43 -9.13 1.63
C GLY A 38 9.26 -9.39 0.67
N PRO A 39 9.33 -10.46 -0.14
CA PRO A 39 8.39 -10.70 -1.25
C PRO A 39 6.94 -10.97 -0.78
N ILE A 40 6.78 -11.42 0.47
CA ILE A 40 5.50 -11.90 1.01
C ILE A 40 5.05 -11.07 2.22
N ALA A 41 5.90 -10.22 2.81
CA ALA A 41 5.52 -9.47 4.00
C ALA A 41 5.44 -7.98 3.64
N ARG A 42 4.23 -7.41 3.69
CA ARG A 42 4.02 -5.96 3.71
C ARG A 42 3.12 -5.61 4.86
N ALA A 43 3.41 -4.51 5.53
CA ALA A 43 2.53 -4.01 6.57
C ALA A 43 2.40 -2.48 6.48
N ILE A 44 1.19 -2.01 6.77
CA ILE A 44 0.84 -0.59 6.74
C ILE A 44 1.31 0.02 8.05
N TRP A 45 2.24 0.97 7.97
CA TRP A 45 2.80 1.64 9.13
C TRP A 45 1.94 2.83 9.59
N CYS A 46 1.38 3.60 8.64
CA CYS A 46 0.37 4.62 8.92
C CYS A 46 -0.57 4.82 7.74
N ALA A 47 -1.79 5.31 8.03
CA ALA A 47 -2.69 5.85 7.03
C ALA A 47 -3.55 6.97 7.65
N THR A 48 -3.84 8.04 6.89
CA THR A 48 -4.61 9.20 7.41
C THR A 48 -6.13 9.01 7.39
N GLY A 49 -6.62 7.78 7.29
CA GLY A 49 -8.05 7.47 7.27
C GLY A 49 -8.37 6.15 6.56
N ARG A 50 -9.65 5.78 6.59
CA ARG A 50 -10.14 4.49 6.07
C ARG A 50 -9.89 4.28 4.59
N VAL A 51 -10.04 5.33 3.76
CA VAL A 51 -9.80 5.23 2.31
C VAL A 51 -8.31 4.98 2.03
N ALA A 52 -7.41 5.73 2.69
CA ALA A 52 -5.98 5.55 2.51
C ALA A 52 -5.51 4.16 2.99
N ALA A 53 -6.02 3.68 4.14
CA ALA A 53 -5.74 2.34 4.63
C ALA A 53 -6.19 1.27 3.64
N ARG A 54 -7.45 1.35 3.19
CA ARG A 54 -8.02 0.41 2.23
C ARG A 54 -7.27 0.39 0.89
N LEU A 55 -6.83 1.55 0.39
CA LEU A 55 -6.07 1.60 -0.87
C LEU A 55 -4.63 1.12 -0.71
N ALA A 56 -3.97 1.42 0.40
CA ALA A 56 -2.65 0.86 0.70
C ALA A 56 -2.73 -0.68 0.70
N GLU A 57 -3.78 -1.22 1.30
CA GLU A 57 -4.05 -2.65 1.37
C GLU A 57 -4.45 -3.27 0.04
N ALA A 58 -5.30 -2.58 -0.73
CA ALA A 58 -5.69 -3.01 -2.07
C ALA A 58 -4.47 -3.18 -2.97
N GLN A 59 -3.52 -2.23 -3.00
CA GLN A 59 -2.31 -2.38 -3.81
C GLN A 59 -1.45 -3.60 -3.45
N TYR A 60 -1.52 -4.07 -2.20
CA TYR A 60 -0.81 -5.26 -1.77
C TYR A 60 -1.56 -6.52 -2.22
N THR A 61 -2.83 -6.57 -1.83
CA THR A 61 -3.74 -7.68 -2.07
C THR A 61 -3.92 -7.95 -3.55
N LEU A 62 -4.08 -6.87 -4.32
CA LEU A 62 -4.19 -6.90 -5.75
C LEU A 62 -2.85 -7.06 -6.43
N GLY A 63 -1.71 -7.05 -5.75
CA GLY A 63 -0.35 -7.11 -6.32
C GLY A 63 -0.10 -6.24 -7.56
N GLU A 64 -0.90 -5.19 -7.72
CA GLU A 64 -0.78 -4.17 -8.76
C GLU A 64 -1.09 -2.81 -8.13
N GLY A 65 -0.61 -1.75 -8.75
CA GLY A 65 -0.83 -0.38 -8.32
C GLY A 65 0.46 0.44 -8.38
N PRO A 66 0.34 1.77 -8.28
CA PRO A 66 1.47 2.69 -8.22
C PRO A 66 2.55 2.30 -7.20
N CYS A 67 2.16 1.81 -6.02
CA CYS A 67 3.08 1.35 -4.98
C CYS A 67 3.92 0.15 -5.42
N GLN A 68 3.31 -0.85 -6.08
CA GLN A 68 4.03 -2.03 -6.55
C GLN A 68 5.04 -1.67 -7.63
N ALA A 69 4.64 -0.78 -8.55
CA ALA A 69 5.54 -0.26 -9.57
C ALA A 69 6.69 0.56 -8.96
N ALA A 70 6.42 1.38 -7.95
CA ALA A 70 7.43 2.17 -7.24
C ALA A 70 8.43 1.27 -6.49
N LEU A 71 7.96 0.21 -5.83
CA LEU A 71 8.83 -0.78 -5.19
C LEU A 71 9.70 -1.51 -6.21
N GLY A 72 9.11 -1.96 -7.32
CA GLY A 72 9.84 -2.72 -8.34
C GLY A 72 10.88 -1.90 -9.12
N THR A 73 10.70 -0.58 -9.23
CA THR A 73 11.62 0.30 -9.96
C THR A 73 12.54 1.12 -9.05
N ALA A 74 12.33 1.10 -7.74
CA ALA A 74 12.90 2.05 -6.79
C ALA A 74 12.72 3.52 -7.24
N GLY A 75 11.67 3.82 -8.02
CA GLY A 75 11.40 5.13 -8.61
C GLY A 75 10.03 5.71 -8.24
N PRO A 76 9.89 7.05 -8.18
CA PRO A 76 8.58 7.69 -8.06
C PRO A 76 7.61 7.29 -9.17
N VAL A 77 6.38 6.93 -8.80
CA VAL A 77 5.30 6.65 -9.73
C VAL A 77 4.15 7.62 -9.48
N LEU A 78 3.83 8.41 -10.51
CA LEU A 78 2.78 9.43 -10.45
C LEU A 78 1.64 9.03 -11.40
N ALA A 79 0.50 8.63 -10.82
CA ALA A 79 -0.74 8.37 -11.54
C ALA A 79 -1.64 9.61 -11.43
N ALA A 80 -1.85 10.29 -12.56
CA ALA A 80 -2.53 11.57 -12.59
C ALA A 80 -4.05 11.44 -12.72
N ASP A 81 -4.55 10.34 -13.31
CA ASP A 81 -5.98 10.06 -13.36
C ASP A 81 -6.28 8.56 -13.52
N LEU A 82 -6.68 7.91 -12.44
CA LEU A 82 -7.05 6.49 -12.41
C LEU A 82 -8.33 6.17 -13.18
N ALA A 83 -9.15 7.16 -13.54
CA ALA A 83 -10.33 6.90 -14.37
C ALA A 83 -10.02 6.89 -15.88
N GLU A 84 -8.82 7.35 -16.28
CA GLU A 84 -8.45 7.57 -17.68
C GLU A 84 -7.18 6.79 -18.04
N GLU A 85 -6.95 6.62 -19.33
CA GLU A 85 -5.69 6.08 -19.84
C GLU A 85 -4.56 7.11 -19.66
N PRO A 86 -3.32 6.68 -19.34
CA PRO A 86 -2.87 5.28 -19.29
C PRO A 86 -3.07 4.58 -17.94
N ASP A 87 -3.42 5.30 -16.88
CA ASP A 87 -3.34 4.77 -15.52
C ASP A 87 -4.41 3.69 -15.24
N SER A 88 -5.62 3.87 -15.80
CA SER A 88 -6.69 2.87 -15.76
C SER A 88 -6.32 1.54 -16.44
N ARG A 89 -5.38 1.53 -17.38
CA ARG A 89 -4.88 0.30 -18.02
C ARG A 89 -3.65 -0.29 -17.38
N ARG A 90 -2.82 0.56 -16.78
CA ARG A 90 -1.63 0.11 -16.03
C ARG A 90 -2.03 -0.71 -14.81
N TRP A 91 -3.13 -0.34 -14.15
CA TRP A 91 -3.61 -0.99 -12.93
C TRP A 91 -5.15 -1.09 -12.92
N PRO A 92 -5.75 -1.89 -13.81
CA PRO A 92 -7.19 -1.86 -14.05
C PRO A 92 -8.05 -2.18 -12.84
N VAL A 93 -7.62 -3.13 -12.01
CA VAL A 93 -8.39 -3.54 -10.83
C VAL A 93 -8.21 -2.51 -9.71
N PHE A 94 -6.98 -2.07 -9.47
CA PHE A 94 -6.70 -1.04 -8.47
C PHE A 94 -7.37 0.30 -8.83
N ALA A 95 -7.28 0.72 -10.09
CA ALA A 95 -7.90 1.94 -10.59
C ALA A 95 -9.42 1.91 -10.41
N HIS A 96 -10.07 0.80 -10.76
CA HIS A 96 -11.51 0.63 -10.55
C HIS A 96 -11.91 0.78 -9.07
N GLU A 97 -11.19 0.12 -8.15
CA GLU A 97 -11.47 0.23 -6.71
C GLU A 97 -11.20 1.64 -6.17
N ALA A 98 -10.10 2.27 -6.57
CA ALA A 98 -9.75 3.62 -6.15
C ALA A 98 -10.77 4.66 -6.61
N VAL A 99 -11.21 4.60 -7.86
CA VAL A 99 -12.26 5.47 -8.39
C VAL A 99 -13.59 5.24 -7.65
N GLY A 100 -13.93 3.98 -7.36
CA GLY A 100 -15.11 3.65 -6.55
C GLY A 100 -15.08 4.21 -5.12
N LEU A 101 -13.87 4.47 -4.58
CA LEU A 101 -13.66 5.13 -3.28
C LEU A 101 -13.49 6.66 -3.39
N GLY A 102 -13.69 7.22 -4.59
CA GLY A 102 -13.58 8.66 -4.85
C GLY A 102 -12.15 9.17 -5.05
N VAL A 103 -11.16 8.28 -5.22
CA VAL A 103 -9.77 8.65 -5.50
C VAL A 103 -9.54 8.66 -7.01
N ARG A 104 -8.93 9.75 -7.49
CA ARG A 104 -8.64 10.00 -8.89
C ARG A 104 -7.17 10.02 -9.21
N ALA A 105 -6.30 10.38 -8.28
CA ALA A 105 -4.85 10.39 -8.53
C ALA A 105 -4.09 9.80 -7.34
N VAL A 106 -2.96 9.14 -7.64
CA VAL A 106 -2.11 8.47 -6.65
C VAL A 106 -0.65 8.75 -6.95
N PHE A 107 0.11 9.13 -5.93
CA PHE A 107 1.53 9.42 -6.03
C PHE A 107 2.27 8.51 -5.05
N SER A 108 3.01 7.54 -5.59
CA SER A 108 3.76 6.55 -4.82
C SER A 108 5.24 6.85 -4.90
N LEU A 109 5.83 7.14 -3.74
CA LEU A 109 7.25 7.44 -3.60
C LEU A 109 7.92 6.32 -2.81
N PRO A 110 8.96 5.66 -3.36
CA PRO A 110 9.67 4.61 -2.65
C PRO A 110 10.40 5.18 -1.43
N LEU A 111 10.38 4.43 -0.34
CA LEU A 111 11.15 4.69 0.87
C LEU A 111 12.38 3.77 0.86
N GLY A 112 13.56 4.31 1.11
CA GLY A 112 14.82 3.56 1.03
C GLY A 112 15.89 4.31 0.24
N THR A 113 16.79 3.55 -0.38
CA THR A 113 17.86 4.07 -1.24
C THR A 113 17.43 4.03 -2.70
N ASP A 114 18.21 4.66 -3.58
CA ASP A 114 17.99 4.61 -5.03
C ASP A 114 18.15 3.18 -5.61
N GLU A 115 18.77 2.28 -4.84
CA GLU A 115 19.04 0.89 -5.23
C GLU A 115 18.00 -0.09 -4.68
N ALA A 116 17.37 0.24 -3.54
CA ALA A 116 16.44 -0.64 -2.85
C ALA A 116 15.36 0.14 -2.10
N ALA A 117 14.11 -0.13 -2.45
CA ALA A 117 12.95 0.35 -1.73
C ALA A 117 12.54 -0.64 -0.63
N ILE A 118 12.49 -0.17 0.62
CA ILE A 118 12.02 -0.91 1.80
C ILE A 118 10.54 -0.66 2.10
N GLY A 119 9.88 0.18 1.30
CA GLY A 119 8.50 0.60 1.52
C GLY A 119 8.06 1.69 0.56
N THR A 120 6.88 2.25 0.80
CA THR A 120 6.34 3.39 0.02
C THR A 120 5.64 4.41 0.90
N LEU A 121 5.76 5.67 0.51
CA LEU A 121 4.81 6.73 0.83
C LEU A 121 3.83 6.85 -0.33
N ASP A 122 2.57 6.55 -0.09
CA ASP A 122 1.50 6.73 -1.07
C ASP A 122 0.62 7.92 -0.67
N MET A 123 0.31 8.77 -1.63
CA MET A 123 -0.57 9.92 -1.44
C MET A 123 -1.73 9.88 -2.43
N TYR A 124 -2.94 10.10 -1.94
CA TYR A 124 -4.19 9.93 -2.67
C TYR A 124 -4.88 11.28 -2.86
N ARG A 125 -5.44 11.53 -4.04
CA ARG A 125 -6.17 12.76 -4.35
C ARG A 125 -7.51 12.42 -5.00
N ASP A 126 -8.54 13.16 -4.65
CA ASP A 126 -9.94 12.98 -5.08
C ASP A 126 -10.28 13.60 -6.45
N ARG A 127 -9.33 14.31 -7.04
CA ARG A 127 -9.45 14.96 -8.36
C ARG A 127 -8.27 14.63 -9.26
N PRO A 128 -8.45 14.64 -10.58
CA PRO A 128 -7.37 14.43 -11.53
C PRO A 128 -6.25 15.48 -11.43
N GLY A 129 -5.10 15.12 -12.00
CA GLY A 129 -3.96 15.98 -12.23
C GLY A 129 -2.72 15.58 -11.43
N GLY A 130 -1.54 15.86 -11.99
CA GLY A 130 -0.25 15.60 -11.35
C GLY A 130 0.08 16.54 -10.18
N LEU A 131 1.25 16.34 -9.59
CA LEU A 131 1.89 17.30 -8.69
C LEU A 131 2.64 18.34 -9.54
N SER A 132 2.55 19.63 -9.17
CA SER A 132 3.48 20.63 -9.70
C SER A 132 4.91 20.32 -9.27
N ALA A 133 5.91 20.92 -9.92
CA ALA A 133 7.31 20.76 -9.52
C ALA A 133 7.56 21.13 -8.04
N SER A 134 6.92 22.19 -7.55
CA SER A 134 7.01 22.60 -6.14
C SER A 134 6.37 21.59 -5.19
N GLN A 135 5.21 21.04 -5.56
CA GLN A 135 4.52 20.01 -4.78
C GLN A 135 5.30 18.70 -4.76
N LEU A 136 5.85 18.29 -5.90
CA LEU A 136 6.71 17.12 -5.97
C LEU A 136 7.96 17.28 -5.10
N GLY A 137 8.58 18.48 -5.09
CA GLY A 137 9.71 18.77 -4.21
C GLY A 137 9.36 18.68 -2.72
N ILE A 138 8.14 19.07 -2.31
CA ILE A 138 7.65 18.88 -0.94
C ILE A 138 7.44 17.39 -0.64
N ALA A 139 6.82 16.65 -1.57
CA ALA A 139 6.56 15.24 -1.41
C ALA A 139 7.85 14.40 -1.28
N LEU A 140 8.87 14.72 -2.06
CA LEU A 140 10.19 14.07 -1.98
C LEU A 140 10.86 14.34 -0.63
N ARG A 141 10.81 15.58 -0.11
CA ARG A 141 11.32 15.86 1.24
C ARG A 141 10.56 15.12 2.34
N ALA A 142 9.25 14.96 2.19
CA ALA A 142 8.46 14.15 3.12
C ALA A 142 8.87 12.67 3.06
N ARG A 143 9.08 12.13 1.85
CA ARG A 143 9.63 10.79 1.62
C ARG A 143 10.99 10.61 2.29
N ASP A 144 11.89 11.57 2.16
CA ASP A 144 13.22 11.52 2.79
C ASP A 144 13.13 11.53 4.32
N ALA A 145 12.29 12.39 4.88
CA ALA A 145 12.07 12.46 6.33
C ALA A 145 11.49 11.16 6.90
N ILE A 146 10.51 10.56 6.20
CA ILE A 146 9.93 9.26 6.58
C ILE A 146 10.98 8.15 6.45
N THR A 147 11.79 8.16 5.39
CA THR A 147 12.86 7.17 5.21
C THR A 147 13.88 7.23 6.35
N LEU A 148 14.33 8.43 6.72
CA LEU A 148 15.24 8.62 7.84
C LEU A 148 14.61 8.15 9.17
N ALA A 149 13.34 8.48 9.40
CA ALA A 149 12.62 8.02 10.58
C ALA A 149 12.54 6.48 10.63
N LEU A 150 12.23 5.81 9.50
CA LEU A 150 12.22 4.35 9.40
C LEU A 150 13.57 3.73 9.72
N MET A 151 14.65 4.24 9.13
CA MET A 151 15.99 3.70 9.32
C MET A 151 16.47 3.82 10.77
N ASN A 152 16.06 4.87 11.49
CA ASN A 152 16.37 5.03 12.91
C ASN A 152 15.53 4.13 13.83
N LEU A 153 14.44 3.55 13.33
CA LEU A 153 13.50 2.72 14.10
C LEU A 153 13.64 1.23 13.82
N LEU A 154 14.18 0.86 12.67
CA LEU A 154 14.56 -0.51 12.34
C LEU A 154 15.87 -0.82 13.10
N PRO A 155 15.89 -1.80 14.02
CA PRO A 155 17.13 -2.21 14.66
C PRO A 155 18.16 -2.61 13.60
N GLU A 156 19.37 -2.09 13.73
CA GLU A 156 20.50 -2.54 12.92
C GLU A 156 20.56 -4.07 12.95
N HIS A 157 20.79 -4.70 11.79
CA HIS A 157 20.86 -6.16 11.68
C HIS A 157 21.93 -6.71 12.63
N GLY A 158 21.52 -7.22 13.79
CA GLY A 158 22.44 -7.76 14.78
C GLY A 158 21.73 -8.18 16.07
N SER A 159 21.18 -9.39 16.07
CA SER A 159 21.01 -10.23 17.27
C SER A 159 20.49 -9.58 18.55
N GLU A 160 19.20 -9.28 18.64
CA GLU A 160 18.47 -9.41 19.91
C GLU A 160 16.97 -9.50 19.64
N ARG A 161 16.33 -10.48 20.28
CA ARG A 161 14.89 -10.74 20.21
C ARG A 161 14.13 -9.45 20.50
N VAL A 162 13.46 -8.89 19.49
CA VAL A 162 12.39 -7.91 19.70
C VAL A 162 11.36 -8.58 20.62
N PRO A 163 10.96 -7.96 21.75
CA PRO A 163 9.86 -8.47 22.56
C PRO A 163 8.62 -8.62 21.66
N GLU A 164 8.04 -9.81 21.63
CA GLU A 164 6.96 -10.24 20.72
C GLU A 164 5.66 -9.42 20.81
N ASP A 165 5.62 -8.37 21.64
CA ASP A 165 4.40 -7.65 22.01
C ASP A 165 4.20 -6.31 21.26
N GLU A 166 5.25 -5.54 20.98
CA GLU A 166 5.07 -4.14 20.52
C GLU A 166 5.35 -3.93 19.03
N GLY A 167 6.40 -4.56 18.49
CA GLY A 167 6.74 -4.47 17.06
C GLY A 167 5.80 -5.26 16.14
N ALA A 168 4.99 -6.15 16.70
CA ALA A 168 4.10 -7.05 15.97
C ALA A 168 2.65 -6.53 15.84
N SER A 169 2.25 -5.49 16.57
CA SER A 169 0.85 -5.07 16.65
C SER A 169 0.30 -4.51 15.33
N TRP A 170 1.04 -3.63 14.65
CA TRP A 170 0.66 -3.06 13.35
C TRP A 170 0.70 -4.11 12.22
N MET A 171 1.67 -5.03 12.28
CA MET A 171 1.78 -6.17 11.35
C MET A 171 0.64 -7.20 11.55
N ARG A 172 0.17 -7.43 12.78
CA ARG A 172 -0.98 -8.31 13.08
C ARG A 172 -2.32 -7.65 12.72
N ALA A 173 -2.48 -6.36 12.98
CA ALA A 173 -3.70 -5.62 12.62
C ALA A 173 -3.95 -5.62 11.10
N SER A 174 -2.89 -5.38 10.31
CA SER A 174 -2.95 -5.46 8.85
C SER A 174 -3.18 -6.89 8.31
N GLN A 175 -2.71 -7.93 9.02
CA GLN A 175 -2.97 -9.33 8.64
C GLN A 175 -4.41 -9.79 8.97
N ALA A 176 -5.07 -9.18 9.95
CA ALA A 176 -6.40 -9.58 10.39
C ALA A 176 -7.51 -9.08 9.44
N GLU A 177 -7.36 -7.91 8.81
CA GLU A 177 -8.40 -7.31 7.96
C GLU A 177 -8.56 -8.02 6.61
N HIS A 178 -7.50 -8.62 6.06
CA HIS A 178 -7.48 -9.24 4.72
C HIS A 178 -7.35 -10.77 4.69
N SER A 179 -7.78 -11.43 5.78
CA SER A 179 -7.84 -12.89 5.85
C SER A 179 -8.61 -13.50 4.65
N GLU A 180 -9.64 -12.83 4.14
CA GLU A 180 -10.51 -13.37 3.09
C GLU A 180 -9.85 -13.46 1.71
N VAL A 181 -9.02 -12.50 1.29
CA VAL A 181 -8.37 -12.59 -0.04
C VAL A 181 -7.27 -13.63 -0.04
N TYR A 182 -6.48 -13.72 1.03
CA TYR A 182 -5.49 -14.79 1.18
C TYR A 182 -6.14 -16.17 1.30
N GLN A 183 -7.25 -16.28 2.04
CA GLN A 183 -8.04 -17.51 2.11
C GLN A 183 -8.64 -17.89 0.75
N ALA A 184 -9.24 -16.94 0.04
CA ALA A 184 -9.77 -17.15 -1.30
C ALA A 184 -8.65 -17.59 -2.25
N MET A 185 -7.50 -16.92 -2.24
CA MET A 185 -6.35 -17.28 -3.06
C MET A 185 -5.90 -18.72 -2.76
N GLY A 186 -5.81 -19.11 -1.49
CA GLY A 186 -5.52 -20.50 -1.10
C GLY A 186 -6.56 -21.50 -1.62
N ILE A 187 -7.85 -21.15 -1.58
CA ILE A 187 -8.93 -21.98 -2.15
C ILE A 187 -8.75 -22.09 -3.68
N VAL A 188 -8.47 -20.99 -4.38
CA VAL A 188 -8.30 -20.96 -5.84
C VAL A 188 -7.05 -21.72 -6.28
N MET A 189 -5.94 -21.60 -5.55
CA MET A 189 -4.72 -22.39 -5.78
C MET A 189 -5.03 -23.89 -5.79
N VAL A 190 -5.82 -24.37 -4.82
CA VAL A 190 -6.23 -25.79 -4.75
C VAL A 190 -7.19 -26.14 -5.90
N GLN A 191 -8.16 -25.28 -6.21
CA GLN A 191 -9.16 -25.53 -7.26
C GLN A 191 -8.54 -25.60 -8.66
N LEU A 192 -7.54 -24.77 -8.93
CA LEU A 192 -6.88 -24.66 -10.23
C LEU A 192 -5.57 -25.42 -10.33
N ARG A 193 -5.05 -25.93 -9.20
CA ARG A 193 -3.67 -26.45 -9.08
C ARG A 193 -2.63 -25.44 -9.57
N ALA A 194 -2.84 -24.18 -9.20
CA ALA A 194 -2.05 -23.04 -9.60
C ALA A 194 -1.16 -22.53 -8.46
N ASP A 195 -0.10 -21.81 -8.80
CA ASP A 195 0.69 -21.06 -7.84
C ASP A 195 -0.09 -19.81 -7.34
N PRO A 196 0.39 -19.11 -6.29
CA PRO A 196 -0.30 -17.93 -5.76
C PRO A 196 -0.47 -16.79 -6.78
N ALA A 197 0.51 -16.60 -7.67
CA ALA A 197 0.47 -15.53 -8.66
C ALA A 197 -0.62 -15.82 -9.69
N GLU A 198 -0.66 -17.03 -10.23
CA GLU A 198 -1.71 -17.43 -11.16
C GLU A 198 -3.10 -17.45 -10.50
N ALA A 199 -3.22 -17.93 -9.26
CA ALA A 199 -4.50 -17.90 -8.55
C ALA A 199 -5.04 -16.46 -8.40
N LEU A 200 -4.16 -15.53 -8.03
CA LEU A 200 -4.51 -14.12 -7.93
C LEU A 200 -4.84 -13.51 -9.29
N ASP A 201 -4.09 -13.83 -10.35
CA ASP A 201 -4.39 -13.39 -11.72
C ASP A 201 -5.77 -13.86 -12.18
N ARG A 202 -6.15 -15.10 -11.86
CA ARG A 202 -7.48 -15.63 -12.17
C ARG A 202 -8.57 -14.89 -11.41
N MET A 203 -8.34 -14.58 -10.14
CA MET A 203 -9.25 -13.77 -9.34
C MET A 203 -9.40 -12.36 -9.89
N ARG A 204 -8.30 -11.71 -10.28
CA ARG A 204 -8.28 -10.39 -10.93
C ARG A 204 -9.04 -10.41 -12.26
N ALA A 205 -8.77 -11.40 -13.11
CA ALA A 205 -9.44 -11.53 -14.41
C ALA A 205 -10.96 -11.68 -14.25
N ARG A 206 -11.42 -12.48 -13.27
CA ARG A 206 -12.85 -12.60 -12.97
C ARG A 206 -13.45 -11.30 -12.44
N ALA A 207 -12.78 -10.64 -11.50
CA ALA A 207 -13.20 -9.36 -10.95
C ALA A 207 -13.39 -8.32 -12.07
N PHE A 208 -12.41 -8.25 -12.97
CA PHE A 208 -12.44 -7.36 -14.13
C PHE A 208 -13.62 -7.66 -15.08
N VAL A 209 -13.79 -8.91 -15.52
CA VAL A 209 -14.89 -9.31 -16.42
C VAL A 209 -16.27 -9.04 -15.82
N GLN A 210 -16.39 -9.13 -14.49
CA GLN A 210 -17.65 -8.92 -13.79
C GLN A 210 -17.89 -7.47 -13.37
N GLY A 211 -16.93 -6.56 -13.57
CA GLY A 211 -17.01 -5.18 -13.06
C GLY A 211 -17.09 -5.12 -11.53
N ARG A 212 -16.38 -6.01 -10.84
CA ARG A 212 -16.37 -6.16 -9.37
C ARG A 212 -14.95 -6.00 -8.84
N THR A 213 -14.83 -5.81 -7.53
CA THR A 213 -13.53 -5.83 -6.84
C THR A 213 -13.06 -7.27 -6.56
N VAL A 214 -11.74 -7.49 -6.49
CA VAL A 214 -11.18 -8.80 -6.11
C VAL A 214 -11.60 -9.19 -4.69
N THR A 215 -11.77 -8.22 -3.79
CA THR A 215 -12.27 -8.47 -2.43
C THR A 215 -13.70 -9.03 -2.45
N GLU A 216 -14.57 -8.55 -3.34
CA GLU A 216 -15.91 -9.12 -3.51
C GLU A 216 -15.87 -10.54 -4.12
N VAL A 217 -14.98 -10.77 -5.10
CA VAL A 217 -14.75 -12.12 -5.64
C VAL A 217 -14.22 -13.06 -4.55
N ALA A 218 -13.27 -12.61 -3.74
CA ALA A 218 -12.71 -13.37 -2.63
C ALA A 218 -13.77 -13.76 -1.60
N ARG A 219 -14.64 -12.82 -1.21
CA ARG A 219 -15.79 -13.10 -0.33
C ARG A 219 -16.70 -14.19 -0.88
N ASP A 220 -16.98 -14.17 -2.19
CA ASP A 220 -17.80 -15.22 -2.81
C ASP A 220 -17.10 -16.58 -2.84
N VAL A 221 -15.79 -16.60 -3.04
CA VAL A 221 -14.98 -17.84 -3.00
C VAL A 221 -14.95 -18.42 -1.59
N VAL A 222 -14.65 -17.60 -0.58
CA VAL A 222 -14.61 -18.02 0.84
C VAL A 222 -15.98 -18.50 1.29
N ALA A 223 -17.04 -17.78 0.94
CA ALA A 223 -18.42 -18.18 1.23
C ALA A 223 -18.95 -19.31 0.34
N ARG A 224 -18.12 -19.86 -0.57
CA ARG A 224 -18.46 -20.93 -1.53
C ARG A 224 -19.68 -20.64 -2.42
N ARG A 225 -19.97 -19.37 -2.66
CA ARG A 225 -21.00 -18.91 -3.61
C ARG A 225 -20.51 -18.97 -5.05
N SER A 226 -19.19 -18.96 -5.24
CA SER A 226 -18.56 -19.12 -6.55
C SER A 226 -17.27 -19.95 -6.42
N GLY A 227 -16.81 -20.53 -7.54
CA GLY A 227 -15.59 -21.33 -7.59
C GLY A 227 -14.86 -21.16 -8.91
N PHE A 228 -13.60 -21.54 -8.93
CA PHE A 228 -12.77 -21.61 -10.12
C PHE A 228 -12.72 -23.07 -10.57
N ARG A 229 -12.74 -23.28 -11.89
CA ARG A 229 -12.63 -24.61 -12.50
C ARG A 229 -11.45 -24.59 -13.47
N PRO A 230 -10.68 -25.69 -13.55
CA PRO A 230 -9.76 -25.89 -14.66
C PRO A 230 -10.54 -25.82 -15.98
N GLU A 231 -9.91 -25.28 -17.02
CA GLU A 231 -10.42 -25.34 -18.39
C GLU A 231 -10.32 -26.77 -18.95
#